data_AF-A0A9P7CXD8-F1
#
_entry.id   AF-A0A9P7CXD8-F1
#
_cell.length_a   1.000
_cell.length_b   1.000
_cell.length_c   1.000
_cell.angle_alpha   90.00
_cell.angle_beta   90.00
_cell.angle_gamma   90.00
#
_symmetry.space_group_name_H-M   'P 1'
#
loop_
_entity.id
_entity.type
_entity.pdbx_description
1 polymer ?
#
loop_
_entity_poly.entity_id
_entity_poly.type
_entity_poly.pdbx_seq_one_letter_code
_entity_poly.pdbx_strand_id
1 'polypeptide(L)'
;AGKGALARHGKFWYPVRLVQFHRETDAWQVRWWRGCRFPADRPVDFQSLVQTTDLVDELWQDRAGRHAILFGQWTHAHDVPVGEDIIYAFYDVPYLPEIDIILVPHKSTIQHLISLPHFEDIQHSPVGRHLQQGRKMTLTGGYTVKYCGDLTAVQQAHVAQWIFDNIEEAKETVVQWLGCAAFTHALSIMLAYNTRCILEADPDYPRDGTTDAQEEFILEAAWTTLLKKTGRSTDVINTDVDLECLSVFEQRLFKKLAQSGSAGNYQWSRDAGSHQDGAQRAVVSIFECSEKIPTVGGQKCDN
;
A
#
# COMPACT_ATOMS: atom_id res chain seq x y z
N ALA A 1 -17.10 -9.15 -6.95
CA ALA A 1 -15.91 -9.62 -6.20
C ALA A 1 -16.07 -11.11 -5.88
N GLY A 2 -15.00 -11.91 -5.96
CA GLY A 2 -15.04 -13.33 -5.57
C GLY A 2 -15.21 -13.50 -4.06
N LYS A 3 -15.79 -14.60 -3.59
CA LYS A 3 -15.94 -14.92 -2.15
C LYS A 3 -14.65 -15.56 -1.64
N GLY A 4 -14.15 -15.09 -0.49
CA GLY A 4 -13.04 -15.72 0.24
C GLY A 4 -13.53 -16.92 1.04
N ALA A 5 -12.67 -17.93 1.18
CA ALA A 5 -12.91 -19.18 1.90
C ALA A 5 -11.59 -19.72 2.48
N LEU A 6 -11.67 -20.79 3.27
CA LEU A 6 -10.53 -21.61 3.67
C LEU A 6 -10.53 -22.90 2.86
N ALA A 7 -9.38 -23.26 2.29
CA ALA A 7 -9.14 -24.54 1.66
C ALA A 7 -8.17 -25.38 2.50
N ARG A 8 -8.43 -26.68 2.58
CA ARG A 8 -7.56 -27.64 3.26
C ARG A 8 -6.37 -28.03 2.36
N HIS A 9 -5.16 -27.93 2.90
CA HIS A 9 -3.94 -28.49 2.31
C HIS A 9 -3.17 -29.29 3.37
N GLY A 10 -3.05 -30.60 3.14
CA GLY A 10 -2.58 -31.52 4.18
C GLY A 10 -3.48 -31.48 5.41
N LYS A 11 -2.91 -31.12 6.57
CA LYS A 11 -3.67 -31.00 7.84
C LYS A 11 -4.12 -29.57 8.15
N PHE A 12 -3.69 -28.59 7.36
CA PHE A 12 -3.87 -27.17 7.63
C PHE A 12 -4.87 -26.53 6.67
N TRP A 13 -5.45 -25.41 7.08
CA TRP A 13 -6.40 -24.62 6.33
C TRP A 13 -5.80 -23.26 6.01
N TYR A 14 -5.90 -22.85 4.75
CA TYR A 14 -5.33 -21.60 4.23
C TYR A 14 -6.38 -20.78 3.48
N PRO A 15 -6.28 -19.45 3.48
CA PRO A 15 -7.21 -18.61 2.76
C PRO A 15 -7.06 -18.73 1.25
N VAL A 16 -8.21 -18.76 0.57
CA VAL A 16 -8.34 -18.80 -0.88
C VAL A 16 -9.46 -17.89 -1.36
N ARG A 17 -9.39 -17.48 -2.62
CA ARG A 17 -10.54 -16.90 -3.33
C ARG A 17 -11.17 -17.96 -4.23
N LEU A 18 -12.49 -18.11 -4.11
CA LEU A 18 -13.27 -18.95 -5.02
C LEU A 18 -13.36 -18.27 -6.40
N VAL A 19 -12.99 -19.02 -7.45
CA VAL A 19 -12.97 -18.53 -8.84
C VAL A 19 -14.14 -19.10 -9.64
N GLN A 20 -14.25 -20.43 -9.67
CA GLN A 20 -15.27 -21.12 -10.48
C GLN A 20 -15.67 -22.44 -9.85
N PHE A 21 -16.96 -22.77 -9.87
CA PHE A 21 -17.46 -24.06 -9.42
C PHE A 21 -17.61 -25.03 -10.59
N HIS A 22 -17.06 -26.23 -10.43
CA HIS A 22 -17.15 -27.34 -11.38
C HIS A 22 -18.11 -28.40 -10.84
N ARG A 23 -19.34 -28.40 -11.37
CA ARG A 23 -20.43 -29.29 -10.91
C ARG A 23 -20.12 -30.77 -11.11
N GLU A 24 -19.41 -31.12 -12.18
CA GLU A 24 -19.13 -32.52 -12.54
C GLU A 24 -18.22 -33.22 -11.53
N THR A 25 -17.29 -32.47 -10.93
CA THR A 25 -16.29 -32.98 -10.00
C THR A 25 -16.54 -32.54 -8.56
N ASP A 26 -17.68 -31.88 -8.30
CA ASP A 26 -18.00 -31.20 -7.03
C ASP A 26 -16.80 -30.47 -6.41
N ALA A 27 -16.16 -29.62 -7.22
CA ALA A 27 -14.93 -28.96 -6.85
C ALA A 27 -14.91 -27.50 -7.30
N TRP A 28 -14.15 -26.68 -6.59
CA TRP A 28 -13.91 -25.29 -6.94
C TRP A 28 -12.51 -25.10 -7.49
N GLN A 29 -12.43 -24.38 -8.60
CA GLN A 29 -11.22 -23.68 -8.96
C GLN A 29 -11.02 -22.56 -7.94
N VAL A 30 -9.90 -22.60 -7.24
CA VAL A 30 -9.53 -21.58 -6.26
C VAL A 30 -8.23 -20.91 -6.67
N ARG A 31 -8.01 -19.72 -6.12
CA ARG A 31 -6.72 -19.02 -6.15
C ARG A 31 -6.25 -18.87 -4.71
N TRP A 32 -5.11 -19.47 -4.40
CA TRP A 32 -4.54 -19.41 -3.05
C TRP A 32 -4.08 -17.99 -2.77
N TRP A 33 -4.19 -17.55 -1.52
CA TRP A 33 -3.59 -16.29 -1.14
C TRP A 33 -2.06 -16.38 -1.28
N ARG A 34 -1.44 -15.39 -1.93
CA ARG A 34 0.00 -15.38 -2.20
C ARG A 34 0.88 -15.30 -0.95
N GLY A 35 0.31 -14.83 0.17
CA GLY A 35 0.99 -14.79 1.45
C GLY A 35 0.97 -16.13 2.20
N CYS A 36 0.33 -17.18 1.67
CA CYS A 36 0.33 -18.51 2.28
C CYS A 36 1.74 -19.11 2.31
N ARG A 37 2.11 -19.68 3.45
CA ARG A 37 3.39 -20.36 3.68
C ARG A 37 3.16 -21.86 3.80
N PHE A 38 3.30 -22.54 2.67
CA PHE A 38 3.20 -23.99 2.59
C PHE A 38 4.50 -24.66 3.03
N PRO A 39 4.43 -25.88 3.60
CA PRO A 39 5.62 -26.71 3.81
C PRO A 39 6.40 -26.91 2.50
N ALA A 40 7.73 -26.82 2.56
CA ALA A 40 8.61 -26.87 1.37
C ALA A 40 8.49 -28.20 0.59
N ASP A 41 8.10 -29.29 1.25
CA ASP A 41 7.87 -30.60 0.66
C ASP A 41 6.52 -30.72 -0.07
N ARG A 42 5.63 -29.72 0.05
CA ARG A 42 4.27 -29.73 -0.53
C ARG A 42 3.88 -28.37 -1.11
N PRO A 43 4.58 -27.91 -2.16
CA PRO A 43 4.19 -26.69 -2.86
C PRO A 43 2.79 -26.84 -3.47
N VAL A 44 2.10 -25.72 -3.63
CA VAL A 44 0.79 -25.67 -4.25
C VAL A 44 0.84 -24.68 -5.40
N ASP A 45 0.27 -25.06 -6.53
CA ASP A 45 0.08 -24.13 -7.64
C ASP A 45 -0.85 -22.99 -7.21
N PHE A 46 -0.53 -21.78 -7.64
CA PHE A 46 -1.27 -20.59 -7.22
C PHE A 46 -2.76 -20.65 -7.55
N GLN A 47 -3.11 -21.41 -8.59
CA GLN A 47 -4.48 -21.80 -8.90
C GLN A 47 -4.58 -23.32 -8.94
N SER A 48 -5.49 -23.89 -8.17
CA SER A 48 -5.73 -25.32 -8.15
C SER A 48 -7.22 -25.64 -7.98
N LEU A 49 -7.58 -26.88 -8.27
CA LEU A 49 -8.90 -27.42 -8.02
C LEU A 49 -8.95 -28.00 -6.60
N VAL A 50 -9.96 -27.63 -5.82
CA VAL A 50 -10.16 -28.10 -4.44
C VAL A 50 -11.59 -28.64 -4.30
N GLN A 51 -11.73 -29.83 -3.72
CA GLN A 51 -13.03 -30.46 -3.49
C GLN A 51 -13.90 -29.64 -2.54
N THR A 52 -15.22 -29.62 -2.74
CA THR A 52 -16.15 -28.88 -1.87
C THR A 52 -16.04 -29.32 -0.41
N THR A 53 -15.73 -30.59 -0.15
CA THR A 53 -15.50 -31.15 1.19
C THR A 53 -14.23 -30.63 1.88
N ASP A 54 -13.29 -30.09 1.10
CA ASP A 54 -12.03 -29.48 1.55
C ASP A 54 -12.13 -27.95 1.59
N LEU A 55 -13.34 -27.40 1.50
CA LEU A 55 -13.62 -25.97 1.56
C LEU A 55 -14.58 -25.65 2.68
N VAL A 56 -14.24 -24.64 3.46
CA VAL A 56 -15.14 -24.04 4.44
C VAL A 56 -15.12 -22.54 4.29
N ASP A 57 -16.20 -21.88 4.67
CA ASP A 57 -16.25 -20.43 4.69
C ASP A 57 -15.84 -19.91 6.08
N GLU A 58 -16.54 -18.91 6.61
CA GLU A 58 -16.37 -18.40 7.96
C GLU A 58 -16.93 -19.31 9.07
N LEU A 59 -17.69 -20.37 8.75
CA LEU A 59 -18.30 -21.29 9.73
C LEU A 59 -19.12 -20.57 10.82
N TRP A 60 -19.94 -19.60 10.42
CA TRP A 60 -20.81 -18.91 11.38
C TRP A 60 -21.84 -19.86 12.00
N GLN A 61 -22.10 -19.67 13.30
CA GLN A 61 -22.94 -20.56 14.12
C GLN A 61 -22.44 -22.01 14.25
N ASP A 62 -21.41 -22.43 13.51
CA ASP A 62 -20.80 -23.75 13.63
C ASP A 62 -19.56 -23.72 14.53
N ARG A 63 -19.81 -23.84 15.83
CA ARG A 63 -18.75 -23.87 16.85
C ARG A 63 -17.84 -25.10 16.69
N ALA A 64 -18.41 -26.26 16.41
CA ALA A 64 -17.66 -27.51 16.33
C ALA A 64 -16.72 -27.50 15.11
N GLY A 65 -17.21 -27.01 13.97
CA GLY A 65 -16.40 -26.78 12.78
C GLY A 65 -15.20 -25.87 13.07
N ARG A 66 -15.43 -24.68 13.67
CA ARG A 66 -14.33 -23.76 14.01
C ARG A 66 -13.28 -24.37 14.94
N HIS A 67 -13.72 -25.15 15.93
CA HIS A 67 -12.80 -25.85 16.84
C HIS A 67 -11.95 -26.92 16.13
N ALA A 68 -12.42 -27.47 15.02
CA ALA A 68 -11.72 -28.49 14.23
C ALA A 68 -10.72 -27.91 13.21
N ILE A 69 -10.75 -26.60 12.94
CA ILE A 69 -9.87 -25.96 11.95
C ILE A 69 -8.48 -25.72 12.52
N LEU A 70 -7.47 -26.28 11.86
CA LEU A 70 -6.05 -25.95 12.05
C LEU A 70 -5.59 -24.98 10.97
N PHE A 71 -5.42 -23.70 11.31
CA PHE A 71 -4.78 -22.74 10.42
C PHE A 71 -3.33 -23.10 10.07
N GLY A 72 -3.03 -22.97 8.79
CA GLY A 72 -1.65 -22.81 8.30
C GLY A 72 -1.18 -21.37 8.51
N GLN A 73 0.06 -21.07 8.10
CA GLN A 73 0.60 -19.72 8.21
C GLN A 73 0.35 -18.91 6.92
N TRP A 74 -0.10 -17.65 7.06
CA TRP A 74 -0.13 -16.69 5.97
C TRP A 74 0.10 -15.25 6.45
N THR A 75 0.50 -14.36 5.55
CA THR A 75 0.51 -12.90 5.79
C THR A 75 -0.91 -12.36 5.77
N HIS A 76 -1.39 -11.74 6.85
CA HIS A 76 -2.74 -11.17 6.90
C HIS A 76 -2.92 -10.01 5.91
N ALA A 77 -4.16 -9.73 5.52
CA ALA A 77 -4.44 -8.63 4.60
C ALA A 77 -4.00 -7.27 5.17
N HIS A 78 -4.12 -7.08 6.48
CA HIS A 78 -3.68 -5.84 7.14
C HIS A 78 -2.17 -5.71 7.25
N ASP A 79 -1.44 -6.83 7.23
CA ASP A 79 0.03 -6.84 7.29
C ASP A 79 0.66 -6.66 5.89
N VAL A 80 -0.14 -6.64 4.82
CA VAL A 80 0.35 -6.32 3.49
C VAL A 80 0.61 -4.82 3.41
N PRO A 81 1.87 -4.37 3.22
CA PRO A 81 2.19 -2.96 3.14
C PRO A 81 1.37 -2.30 2.02
N VAL A 82 0.69 -1.21 2.34
CA VAL A 82 0.06 -0.37 1.32
C VAL A 82 1.11 0.53 0.69
N GLY A 83 0.80 1.15 -0.46
CA GLY A 83 1.76 1.98 -1.18
C GLY A 83 2.37 3.09 -0.32
N GLU A 84 1.61 3.70 0.58
CA GLU A 84 2.13 4.68 1.53
C GLU A 84 3.16 4.05 2.50
N ASP A 85 2.89 2.87 3.06
CA ASP A 85 3.83 2.19 3.97
C ASP A 85 5.20 1.93 3.31
N ILE A 86 5.19 1.52 2.04
CA ILE A 86 6.42 1.29 1.26
C ILE A 86 7.21 2.60 1.10
N ILE A 87 6.51 3.72 0.85
CA ILE A 87 7.14 5.04 0.70
C ILE A 87 7.71 5.52 2.04
N TYR A 88 6.99 5.32 3.16
CA TYR A 88 7.48 5.73 4.48
C TYR A 88 8.61 4.82 5.01
N ALA A 89 8.71 3.59 4.51
CA ALA A 89 9.82 2.67 4.77
C ALA A 89 10.99 2.83 3.77
N PHE A 90 11.15 4.00 3.17
CA PHE A 90 12.17 4.25 2.15
C PHE A 90 13.60 3.91 2.57
N TYR A 91 13.92 3.98 3.87
CA TYR A 91 15.21 3.57 4.44
C TYR A 91 15.64 2.15 4.07
N ASP A 92 14.67 1.26 3.88
CA ASP A 92 14.90 -0.16 3.55
C ASP A 92 14.94 -0.39 2.03
N VAL A 93 14.85 0.66 1.23
CA VAL A 93 14.72 0.62 -0.24
C VAL A 93 15.84 1.44 -0.89
N PRO A 94 17.06 0.88 -1.02
CA PRO A 94 18.19 1.57 -1.65
C PRO A 94 17.82 2.10 -3.04
N TYR A 95 18.16 3.36 -3.33
CA TYR A 95 17.87 3.92 -4.65
C TYR A 95 18.70 3.27 -5.75
N LEU A 96 18.16 3.23 -6.97
CA LEU A 96 18.85 2.68 -8.14
C LEU A 96 19.83 3.71 -8.71
N PRO A 97 20.98 3.30 -9.30
CA PRO A 97 21.95 4.23 -9.89
C PRO A 97 21.36 5.16 -10.95
N GLU A 98 20.34 4.72 -11.68
CA GLU A 98 19.61 5.54 -12.65
C GLU A 98 18.95 6.76 -12.01
N ILE A 99 18.44 6.63 -10.78
CA ILE A 99 17.81 7.73 -10.06
C ILE A 99 18.83 8.82 -9.71
N ASP A 100 20.07 8.41 -9.42
CA ASP A 100 21.15 9.37 -9.19
C ASP A 100 21.44 10.19 -10.45
N ILE A 101 21.56 9.53 -11.60
CA ILE A 101 21.77 10.21 -12.89
C ILE A 101 20.65 11.21 -13.19
N ILE A 102 19.40 10.85 -12.89
CA ILE A 102 18.23 11.70 -13.14
C ILE A 102 18.16 12.88 -12.18
N LEU A 103 18.42 12.68 -10.89
CA LEU A 103 18.15 13.70 -9.86
C LEU A 103 19.36 14.59 -9.54
N VAL A 104 20.60 14.13 -9.74
CA VAL A 104 21.81 14.94 -9.50
C VAL A 104 21.78 16.30 -10.20
N PRO A 105 21.37 16.43 -11.49
CA PRO A 105 21.28 17.72 -12.16
C PRO A 105 20.34 18.72 -11.48
N HIS A 106 19.36 18.23 -10.73
CA HIS A 106 18.33 19.03 -10.07
C HIS A 106 18.54 19.15 -8.55
N LYS A 107 19.67 18.65 -8.03
CA LYS A 107 19.96 18.61 -6.59
C LYS A 107 19.82 19.97 -5.91
N SER A 108 20.33 21.03 -6.53
CA SER A 108 20.26 22.40 -5.98
C SER A 108 18.81 22.87 -5.84
N THR A 109 17.98 22.65 -6.86
CA THR A 109 16.54 22.99 -6.82
C THR A 109 15.80 22.20 -5.75
N ILE A 110 16.08 20.89 -5.63
CA ILE A 110 15.45 20.04 -4.61
C ILE A 110 15.88 20.48 -3.20
N GLN A 111 17.17 20.72 -2.97
CA GLN A 111 17.68 21.22 -1.69
C GLN A 111 17.07 22.58 -1.33
N HIS A 112 16.89 23.45 -2.31
CA HIS A 112 16.24 24.74 -2.12
C HIS A 112 14.76 24.60 -1.73
N LEU A 113 14.03 23.67 -2.34
CA LEU A 113 12.65 23.34 -1.98
C LEU A 113 12.52 22.71 -0.59
N ILE A 114 13.58 22.10 -0.05
CA ILE A 114 13.61 21.54 1.31
C ILE A 114 13.91 22.62 2.35
N SER A 115 14.88 23.49 2.04
CA SER A 115 15.41 24.50 2.97
C SER A 115 14.55 25.76 3.11
N LEU A 116 13.65 26.04 2.16
CA LEU A 116 12.82 27.25 2.21
C LEU A 116 11.34 27.00 2.55
N PRO A 117 10.80 27.72 3.54
CA PRO A 117 9.37 27.91 3.69
C PRO A 117 8.82 29.08 2.83
N HIS A 118 9.65 29.87 2.14
CA HIS A 118 9.24 31.09 1.44
C HIS A 118 9.03 30.88 -0.07
N PHE A 119 7.85 31.29 -0.55
CA PHE A 119 7.32 30.99 -1.89
C PHE A 119 7.99 31.74 -3.06
N GLU A 120 8.81 32.76 -2.80
CA GLU A 120 9.28 33.68 -3.84
C GLU A 120 10.32 33.03 -4.78
N ASP A 121 11.16 32.14 -4.25
CA ASP A 121 12.25 31.55 -5.04
C ASP A 121 11.85 30.28 -5.82
N ILE A 122 10.69 29.71 -5.52
CA ILE A 122 10.20 28.46 -6.14
C ILE A 122 9.31 28.71 -7.37
N GLN A 123 9.03 29.99 -7.68
CA GLN A 123 8.08 30.46 -8.70
C GLN A 123 8.34 29.93 -10.12
N HIS A 124 9.58 29.56 -10.42
CA HIS A 124 9.97 29.07 -11.75
C HIS A 124 9.66 27.59 -11.96
N SER A 125 9.44 26.82 -10.89
CA SER A 125 9.07 25.41 -11.00
C SER A 125 7.54 25.23 -11.11
N PRO A 126 7.05 24.19 -11.82
CA PRO A 126 5.61 23.90 -11.89
C PRO A 126 4.98 23.72 -10.49
N VAL A 127 5.75 23.12 -9.57
CA VAL A 127 5.36 22.92 -8.16
C VAL A 127 5.19 24.26 -7.47
N GLY A 128 6.14 25.19 -7.61
CA GLY A 128 6.05 26.51 -7.00
C GLY A 128 4.91 27.35 -7.57
N ARG A 129 4.68 27.31 -8.89
CA ARG A 129 3.49 27.92 -9.52
C ARG A 129 2.19 27.37 -8.95
N HIS A 130 2.11 26.06 -8.71
CA HIS A 130 0.94 25.44 -8.09
C HIS A 130 0.73 25.87 -6.63
N LEU A 131 1.82 26.00 -5.86
CA LEU A 131 1.75 26.39 -4.45
C LEU A 131 1.26 27.83 -4.26
N GLN A 132 1.55 28.73 -5.20
CA GLN A 132 1.06 30.12 -5.20
C GLN A 132 -0.47 30.24 -5.35
N GLN A 133 -1.16 29.20 -5.82
CA GLN A 133 -2.62 29.20 -6.02
C GLN A 133 -3.44 29.03 -4.72
N GLY A 134 -2.87 29.36 -3.55
CA GLY A 134 -3.58 29.45 -2.27
C GLY A 134 -3.50 28.21 -1.37
N ARG A 135 -2.44 27.39 -1.48
CA ARG A 135 -2.23 26.23 -0.60
C ARG A 135 -1.60 26.66 0.73
N LYS A 136 -2.11 26.12 1.84
CA LYS A 136 -1.59 26.39 3.19
C LYS A 136 -0.40 25.49 3.49
N MET A 137 0.61 26.08 4.13
CA MET A 137 1.71 25.36 4.76
C MET A 137 1.17 24.38 5.82
N THR A 138 1.79 23.23 5.97
CA THR A 138 1.50 22.26 7.02
C THR A 138 1.94 22.81 8.37
N LEU A 139 1.40 22.23 9.45
CA LEU A 139 1.84 22.51 10.82
C LEU A 139 3.34 22.23 11.03
N THR A 140 3.93 21.39 10.18
CA THR A 140 5.35 21.02 10.20
C THR A 140 6.24 21.90 9.32
N GLY A 141 5.67 22.87 8.59
CA GLY A 141 6.43 23.83 7.77
C GLY A 141 6.59 23.46 6.28
N GLY A 142 6.01 22.35 5.84
CA GLY A 142 6.02 21.91 4.44
C GLY A 142 4.77 22.34 3.66
N TYR A 143 4.68 22.03 2.37
CA TYR A 143 3.45 22.20 1.59
C TYR A 143 2.96 20.85 1.09
N THR A 144 1.84 20.37 1.63
CA THR A 144 1.30 19.06 1.23
C THR A 144 0.83 19.09 -0.22
N VAL A 145 1.39 18.19 -1.02
CA VAL A 145 0.96 17.93 -2.38
C VAL A 145 0.59 16.46 -2.45
N LYS A 146 -0.72 16.15 -2.52
CA LYS A 146 -1.24 14.79 -2.42
C LYS A 146 -1.27 14.07 -3.78
N TYR A 147 -0.16 14.07 -4.52
CA TYR A 147 -0.15 13.59 -5.89
C TYR A 147 1.15 12.85 -6.21
N CYS A 148 1.03 11.64 -6.74
CA CYS A 148 2.16 10.75 -7.00
C CYS A 148 2.27 10.30 -8.46
N GLY A 149 1.31 10.66 -9.30
CA GLY A 149 1.28 10.25 -10.71
C GLY A 149 1.18 8.73 -10.89
N ASP A 150 1.75 8.25 -12.00
CA ASP A 150 1.86 6.82 -12.35
C ASP A 150 3.07 6.11 -11.73
N LEU A 151 3.80 6.78 -10.83
CA LEU A 151 4.98 6.16 -10.21
C LEU A 151 4.55 5.13 -9.17
N THR A 152 5.14 3.94 -9.24
CA THR A 152 4.91 2.90 -8.23
C THR A 152 5.42 3.36 -6.85
N ALA A 153 4.86 2.79 -5.78
CA ALA A 153 5.30 3.09 -4.41
C ALA A 153 6.80 2.81 -4.20
N VAL A 154 7.34 1.80 -4.87
CA VAL A 154 8.78 1.46 -4.82
C VAL A 154 9.63 2.53 -5.52
N GLN A 155 9.21 3.02 -6.69
CA GLN A 155 9.90 4.12 -7.37
C GLN A 155 9.90 5.40 -6.52
N GLN A 156 8.77 5.69 -5.89
CA GLN A 156 8.66 6.82 -4.96
C GLN A 156 9.56 6.64 -3.74
N ALA A 157 9.64 5.44 -3.17
CA ALA A 157 10.56 5.11 -2.08
C ALA A 157 12.03 5.30 -2.49
N HIS A 158 12.43 4.86 -3.69
CA HIS A 158 13.78 5.10 -4.18
C HIS A 158 14.11 6.61 -4.30
N VAL A 159 13.17 7.43 -4.76
CA VAL A 159 13.35 8.89 -4.81
C VAL A 159 13.49 9.47 -3.41
N ALA A 160 12.67 9.02 -2.46
CA ALA A 160 12.75 9.46 -1.07
C ALA A 160 14.11 9.09 -0.45
N GLN A 161 14.59 7.87 -0.68
CA GLN A 161 15.90 7.42 -0.23
C GLN A 161 17.03 8.26 -0.85
N TRP A 162 16.95 8.56 -2.15
CA TRP A 162 17.95 9.41 -2.79
C TRP A 162 18.03 10.80 -2.16
N ILE A 163 16.87 11.44 -1.89
CA ILE A 163 16.80 12.75 -1.23
C ILE A 163 17.45 12.67 0.15
N PHE A 164 17.11 11.65 0.94
CA PHE A 164 17.64 11.45 2.28
C PHE A 164 19.17 11.27 2.30
N ASP A 165 19.71 10.49 1.37
CA ASP A 165 21.15 10.21 1.32
C ASP A 165 21.96 11.39 0.77
N ASN A 166 21.40 12.17 -0.15
CA ASN A 166 22.14 13.17 -0.90
C ASN A 166 21.95 14.62 -0.44
N ILE A 167 20.93 14.91 0.37
CA ILE A 167 20.65 16.26 0.88
C ILE A 167 20.77 16.24 2.40
N GLU A 168 21.74 16.96 2.94
CA GLU A 168 22.07 16.90 4.37
C GLU A 168 20.91 17.38 5.25
N GLU A 169 20.24 18.46 4.84
CA GLU A 169 19.10 19.03 5.53
C GLU A 169 17.90 18.08 5.57
N ALA A 170 17.80 17.16 4.61
CA ALA A 170 16.69 16.21 4.50
C ALA A 170 16.67 15.20 5.66
N LYS A 171 17.84 14.90 6.25
CA LYS A 171 17.99 13.85 7.27
C LYS A 171 17.22 14.15 8.56
N GLU A 172 17.17 15.43 8.94
CA GLU A 172 16.50 15.88 10.15
C GLU A 172 15.05 16.37 9.90
N THR A 173 14.67 16.52 8.64
CA THR A 173 13.43 17.21 8.23
C THR A 173 12.48 16.35 7.41
N VAL A 174 12.55 15.03 7.55
CA VAL A 174 11.74 14.04 6.77
C VAL A 174 10.25 14.42 6.69
N VAL A 175 9.65 14.82 7.81
CA VAL A 175 8.23 15.22 7.88
C VAL A 175 7.88 16.53 7.16
N GLN A 176 8.89 17.29 6.72
CA GLN A 176 8.74 18.59 6.04
C GLN A 176 8.84 18.45 4.53
N TRP A 177 9.58 17.47 4.03
CA TRP A 177 9.76 17.25 2.59
C TRP A 177 9.04 16.02 2.06
N LEU A 178 8.92 14.93 2.83
CA LEU A 178 8.25 13.71 2.39
C LEU A 178 6.74 13.97 2.22
N GLY A 179 6.20 13.64 1.05
CA GLY A 179 4.81 13.97 0.68
C GLY A 179 4.53 15.47 0.50
N CYS A 180 5.58 16.29 0.39
CA CYS A 180 5.48 17.74 0.23
C CYS A 180 6.06 18.20 -1.12
N ALA A 181 6.22 19.51 -1.29
CA ALA A 181 6.64 20.17 -2.53
C ALA A 181 7.95 19.61 -3.10
N ALA A 182 8.99 19.53 -2.28
CA ALA A 182 10.31 19.04 -2.69
C ALA A 182 10.24 17.61 -3.22
N PHE A 183 9.57 16.72 -2.49
CA PHE A 183 9.37 15.34 -2.92
C PHE A 183 8.58 15.27 -4.22
N THR A 184 7.48 16.03 -4.33
CA THR A 184 6.66 16.02 -5.55
C THR A 184 7.40 16.59 -6.76
N HIS A 185 8.27 17.58 -6.55
CA HIS A 185 9.14 18.08 -7.60
C HIS A 185 10.08 16.98 -8.12
N ALA A 186 10.73 16.24 -7.23
CA ALA A 186 11.57 15.11 -7.59
C ALA A 186 10.78 14.00 -8.33
N LEU A 187 9.56 13.71 -7.89
CA LEU A 187 8.66 12.78 -8.61
C LEU A 187 8.30 13.28 -10.01
N SER A 188 8.15 14.59 -10.18
CA SER A 188 7.85 15.20 -11.48
C SER A 188 9.04 15.08 -12.45
N ILE A 189 10.26 15.27 -11.95
CA ILE A 189 11.50 15.05 -12.71
C ILE A 189 11.61 13.58 -13.15
N MET A 190 11.35 12.63 -12.24
CA MET A 190 11.34 11.21 -12.59
C MET A 190 10.30 10.88 -13.67
N LEU A 191 9.11 11.46 -13.56
CA LEU A 191 8.06 11.24 -14.56
C LEU A 191 8.42 11.88 -15.91
N ALA A 192 9.00 13.08 -15.90
CA ALA A 192 9.50 13.77 -17.08
C ALA A 192 10.52 12.90 -17.82
N TYR A 193 11.48 12.31 -17.10
CA TYR A 193 12.45 11.38 -17.67
C TYR A 193 11.76 10.14 -18.27
N ASN A 194 10.89 9.46 -17.50
CA ASN A 194 10.23 8.22 -17.93
C ASN A 194 9.31 8.40 -19.15
N THR A 195 8.73 9.59 -19.32
CA THR A 195 7.76 9.89 -20.38
C THR A 195 8.33 10.77 -21.49
N ARG A 196 9.64 11.08 -21.43
CA ARG A 196 10.30 12.02 -22.34
C ARG A 196 10.05 11.72 -23.81
N CYS A 197 10.27 10.48 -24.24
CA CYS A 197 10.05 10.09 -25.64
C CYS A 197 8.60 10.32 -26.11
N ILE A 198 7.62 10.17 -25.22
CA ILE A 198 6.20 10.40 -25.53
C ILE A 198 5.94 11.90 -25.63
N LEU A 199 6.48 12.68 -24.70
CA LEU A 199 6.30 14.14 -24.65
C LEU A 199 7.01 14.84 -25.82
N GLU A 200 8.18 14.36 -26.23
CA GLU A 200 8.90 14.85 -27.41
C GLU A 200 8.20 14.50 -28.74
N ALA A 201 7.28 13.53 -28.73
CA ALA A 201 6.44 13.18 -29.87
C ALA A 201 5.14 14.01 -29.92
N ASP A 202 4.82 14.76 -28.87
CA ASP A 202 3.62 15.59 -28.78
C ASP A 202 3.61 16.69 -29.88
N PRO A 203 2.47 16.95 -30.55
CA PRO A 203 2.36 18.04 -31.52
C PRO A 203 2.67 19.43 -30.97
N ASP A 204 2.39 19.66 -29.69
CA ASP A 204 2.59 20.95 -29.02
C ASP A 204 4.02 21.12 -28.48
N TYR A 205 4.85 20.07 -28.57
CA TYR A 205 6.24 20.12 -28.12
C TYR A 205 7.04 21.18 -28.93
N PRO A 206 7.72 22.13 -28.26
CA PRO A 206 8.42 23.22 -28.94
C PRO A 206 9.74 22.75 -29.58
N ARG A 207 9.66 22.03 -30.71
CA ARG A 207 10.80 21.45 -31.44
C ARG A 207 11.84 22.47 -31.85
N ASP A 208 11.38 23.65 -32.28
CA ASP A 208 12.25 24.74 -32.74
C ASP A 208 12.58 25.75 -31.60
N GLY A 209 12.18 25.45 -30.36
CA GLY A 209 12.43 26.27 -29.18
C GLY A 209 13.86 26.13 -28.64
N THR A 210 14.19 26.92 -27.61
CA THR A 210 15.42 26.74 -26.84
C THR A 210 15.36 25.46 -26.02
N THR A 211 16.52 24.92 -25.64
CA THR A 211 16.61 23.76 -24.73
C THR A 211 15.84 24.01 -23.43
N ASP A 212 15.93 25.21 -22.86
CA ASP A 212 15.20 25.57 -21.64
C ASP A 212 13.67 25.51 -21.85
N ALA A 213 13.17 25.99 -22.99
CA ALA A 213 11.74 25.94 -23.30
C ALA A 213 11.25 24.50 -23.52
N GLN A 214 12.10 23.63 -24.08
CA GLN A 214 11.83 22.21 -24.26
C GLN A 214 11.77 21.47 -22.91
N GLU A 215 12.75 21.71 -22.04
CA GLU A 215 12.77 21.12 -20.69
C GLU A 215 11.61 21.62 -19.83
N GLU A 216 11.27 22.91 -19.92
CA GLU A 216 10.12 23.48 -19.22
C GLU A 216 8.81 22.83 -19.69
N PHE A 217 8.62 22.63 -21.00
CA PHE A 217 7.45 21.94 -21.54
C PHE A 217 7.34 20.51 -21.00
N ILE A 218 8.43 19.74 -21.03
CA ILE A 218 8.45 18.36 -20.55
C ILE A 218 8.10 18.31 -19.06
N LEU A 219 8.70 19.18 -18.25
CA LEU A 219 8.48 19.21 -16.81
C LEU A 219 7.05 19.65 -16.46
N GLU A 220 6.47 20.62 -17.19
CA GLU A 220 5.08 21.05 -17.01
C GLU A 220 4.07 19.95 -17.39
N ALA A 221 4.32 19.24 -18.49
CA ALA A 221 3.49 18.13 -18.92
C ALA A 221 3.55 16.95 -17.94
N ALA A 222 4.75 16.64 -17.43
CA ALA A 222 4.94 15.64 -16.38
C ALA A 222 4.22 16.04 -15.09
N TRP A 223 4.39 17.29 -14.62
CA TRP A 223 3.68 17.84 -13.48
C TRP A 223 2.16 17.73 -13.64
N THR A 224 1.64 18.11 -14.81
CA THR A 224 0.22 18.01 -15.12
C THR A 224 -0.28 16.56 -15.08
N THR A 225 0.52 15.62 -15.59
CA THR A 225 0.21 14.19 -15.53
C THR A 225 0.17 13.70 -14.09
N LEU A 226 1.14 14.12 -13.26
CA LEU A 226 1.20 13.82 -11.84
C LEU A 226 -0.04 14.35 -11.09
N LEU A 227 -0.53 15.55 -11.42
CA LEU A 227 -1.75 16.13 -10.84
C LEU A 227 -3.04 15.45 -11.31
N LYS A 228 -3.12 15.03 -12.58
CA LYS A 228 -4.30 14.34 -13.13
C LYS A 228 -4.41 12.92 -12.57
N LYS A 229 -3.28 12.20 -12.52
CA LYS A 229 -3.19 10.82 -12.06
C LYS A 229 -2.84 10.78 -10.58
N THR A 230 -3.80 11.17 -9.77
CA THR A 230 -3.65 11.31 -8.31
C THR A 230 -3.43 9.98 -7.57
N GLY A 231 -3.46 8.84 -8.26
CA GLY A 231 -3.59 7.51 -7.64
C GLY A 231 -4.89 7.31 -6.84
N ARG A 232 -5.79 8.31 -6.82
CA ARG A 232 -7.08 8.31 -6.10
C ARG A 232 -8.29 8.49 -7.02
N SER A 233 -8.05 8.88 -8.28
CA SER A 233 -9.05 8.93 -9.34
C SER A 233 -9.01 7.63 -10.13
N THR A 234 -10.19 7.15 -10.50
CA THR A 234 -10.64 5.98 -11.29
C THR A 234 -9.82 5.47 -12.48
N ASP A 235 -8.58 5.93 -12.70
CA ASP A 235 -7.69 5.46 -13.75
C ASP A 235 -7.04 4.13 -13.31
N VAL A 236 -7.64 3.03 -13.76
CA VAL A 236 -7.14 1.64 -13.68
C VAL A 236 -6.37 1.36 -12.40
N ILE A 237 -7.08 1.36 -11.26
CA ILE A 237 -6.56 0.67 -10.09
C ILE A 237 -6.33 -0.78 -10.55
N ASN A 238 -5.08 -1.23 -10.55
CA ASN A 238 -4.76 -2.64 -10.41
C ASN A 238 -5.28 -3.05 -9.01
N THR A 239 -6.60 -3.10 -8.86
CA THR A 239 -7.24 -3.47 -7.61
C THR A 239 -6.82 -4.89 -7.36
N ASP A 240 -6.07 -5.08 -6.28
CA ASP A 240 -5.68 -6.39 -5.85
C ASP A 240 -6.92 -7.11 -5.29
N VAL A 241 -7.67 -7.72 -6.20
CA VAL A 241 -8.93 -8.41 -5.89
C VAL A 241 -8.70 -9.53 -4.88
N ASP A 242 -7.51 -10.15 -4.88
CA ASP A 242 -7.16 -11.21 -3.94
C ASP A 242 -6.98 -10.62 -2.52
N LEU A 243 -6.30 -9.48 -2.39
CA LEU A 243 -6.13 -8.77 -1.12
C LEU A 243 -7.44 -8.22 -0.56
N GLU A 244 -8.27 -7.59 -1.39
CA GLU A 244 -9.59 -7.09 -0.96
C GLU A 244 -10.49 -8.23 -0.49
N CYS A 245 -10.51 -9.33 -1.25
CA CYS A 245 -11.25 -10.53 -0.90
C CYS A 245 -10.78 -11.13 0.43
N LEU A 246 -9.45 -11.21 0.65
CA LEU A 246 -8.87 -11.66 1.90
C LEU A 246 -9.26 -10.74 3.06
N SER A 247 -9.16 -9.41 2.90
CA SER A 247 -9.49 -8.44 3.94
C SER A 247 -10.93 -8.59 4.43
N VAL A 248 -11.89 -8.69 3.49
CA VAL A 248 -13.31 -8.91 3.83
C VAL A 248 -13.53 -10.29 4.44
N PHE A 249 -12.79 -11.31 4.01
CA PHE A 249 -12.89 -12.65 4.58
C PHE A 249 -12.34 -12.72 6.00
N GLU A 250 -11.15 -12.17 6.27
CA GLU A 250 -10.53 -12.13 7.60
C GLU A 250 -11.40 -11.38 8.61
N GLN A 251 -12.06 -10.29 8.19
CA GLN A 251 -13.05 -9.62 9.02
C GLN A 251 -14.18 -10.56 9.44
N ARG A 252 -14.72 -11.39 8.54
CA ARG A 252 -15.78 -12.35 8.87
C ARG A 252 -15.29 -13.55 9.67
N LEU A 253 -14.01 -13.91 9.47
CA LEU A 253 -13.36 -15.03 10.14
C LEU A 253 -13.05 -14.69 11.60
N PHE A 254 -12.50 -13.50 11.85
CA PHE A 254 -11.95 -13.13 13.14
C PHE A 254 -12.80 -12.12 13.92
N LYS A 255 -13.57 -11.23 13.28
CA LYS A 255 -14.35 -10.23 14.03
C LYS A 255 -15.56 -10.87 14.71
N LYS A 256 -15.82 -10.47 15.96
CA LYS A 256 -17.05 -10.82 16.66
C LYS A 256 -18.22 -10.03 16.07
N LEU A 257 -19.00 -10.67 15.19
CA LEU A 257 -20.23 -10.11 14.64
C LEU A 257 -21.44 -10.79 15.30
N ALA A 258 -22.57 -10.08 15.37
CA ALA A 258 -23.83 -10.66 15.86
C ALA A 258 -24.20 -11.94 15.09
N GLN A 259 -23.90 -11.95 13.79
CA GLN A 259 -24.13 -13.09 12.88
C GLN A 259 -23.26 -14.31 13.20
N SER A 260 -22.13 -14.13 13.89
CA SER A 260 -21.25 -15.23 14.31
C SER A 260 -21.82 -16.04 15.49
N GLY A 261 -22.75 -15.47 16.27
CA GLY A 261 -23.45 -16.13 17.37
C GLY A 261 -22.55 -16.91 18.33
N SER A 262 -22.91 -18.17 18.61
CA SER A 262 -22.18 -19.05 19.54
C SER A 262 -20.76 -19.41 19.09
N ALA A 263 -20.45 -19.21 17.80
CA ALA A 263 -19.13 -19.43 17.20
C ALA A 263 -18.19 -18.21 17.30
N GLY A 264 -18.69 -17.06 17.77
CA GLY A 264 -17.96 -15.78 17.79
C GLY A 264 -16.95 -15.57 18.92
N ASN A 265 -16.67 -16.58 19.76
CA ASN A 265 -15.79 -16.45 20.93
C ASN A 265 -14.28 -16.66 20.63
N TYR A 266 -13.84 -16.44 19.39
CA TYR A 266 -12.43 -16.58 18.94
C TYR A 266 -11.78 -17.96 19.14
N GLN A 267 -12.55 -19.01 19.47
CA GLN A 267 -12.03 -20.35 19.72
C GLN A 267 -11.87 -21.11 18.39
N TRP A 268 -10.70 -20.97 17.79
CA TRP A 268 -10.24 -21.82 16.69
C TRP A 268 -9.34 -22.94 17.22
N SER A 269 -9.27 -24.06 16.49
CA SER A 269 -8.40 -25.23 16.75
C SER A 269 -8.46 -25.91 18.12
N ARG A 270 -9.43 -25.54 18.97
CA ARG A 270 -9.54 -26.06 20.34
C ARG A 270 -9.51 -27.59 20.41
N ASP A 271 -10.10 -28.24 19.42
CA ASP A 271 -10.30 -29.70 19.40
C ASP A 271 -9.38 -30.41 18.40
N ALA A 272 -8.55 -29.67 17.64
CA ALA A 272 -7.69 -30.22 16.58
C ALA A 272 -6.18 -30.11 16.86
N GLY A 273 -5.77 -29.35 17.88
CA GLY A 273 -4.36 -29.18 18.27
C GLY A 273 -3.77 -27.83 17.86
N SER A 274 -2.45 -27.76 17.70
CA SER A 274 -1.74 -26.50 17.42
C SER A 274 -1.75 -26.14 15.94
N HIS A 275 -1.97 -24.86 15.67
CA HIS A 275 -1.73 -24.26 14.35
C HIS A 275 -0.27 -24.40 13.90
N GLN A 276 -0.03 -24.24 12.59
CA GLN A 276 1.33 -24.25 12.05
C GLN A 276 2.18 -23.17 12.72
N ASP A 277 3.31 -23.57 13.31
CA ASP A 277 4.32 -22.72 13.95
C ASP A 277 3.76 -21.66 14.94
N GLY A 278 2.64 -21.96 15.60
CA GLY A 278 2.05 -21.05 16.59
C GLY A 278 1.28 -19.86 16.01
N ALA A 279 0.73 -19.99 14.79
CA ALA A 279 -0.01 -18.93 14.08
C ALA A 279 -1.11 -18.20 14.92
N GLN A 280 -1.57 -18.79 16.04
CA GLN A 280 -2.48 -18.14 16.99
C GLN A 280 -1.92 -16.87 17.66
N ARG A 281 -0.60 -16.81 17.92
CA ARG A 281 0.00 -15.64 18.62
C ARG A 281 -0.13 -14.35 17.81
N ALA A 282 -0.16 -14.44 16.48
CA ALA A 282 -0.42 -13.30 15.59
C ALA A 282 -1.90 -12.87 15.61
N VAL A 283 -2.82 -13.83 15.60
CA VAL A 283 -4.28 -13.56 15.55
C VAL A 283 -4.81 -12.87 16.82
N VAL A 284 -4.28 -13.21 18.01
CA VAL A 284 -4.67 -12.59 19.29
C VAL A 284 -4.08 -11.19 19.46
N SER A 285 -2.84 -10.97 18.98
CA SER A 285 -2.12 -9.69 19.07
C SER A 285 -2.80 -8.55 18.28
N ILE A 286 -3.50 -8.87 17.20
CA ILE A 286 -4.13 -7.87 16.31
C ILE A 286 -5.28 -7.12 16.99
N PHE A 287 -5.97 -7.73 17.96
CA PHE A 287 -7.19 -7.15 18.55
C PHE A 287 -7.00 -6.50 19.92
N GLU A 288 -5.91 -6.80 20.66
CA GLU A 288 -5.59 -6.06 21.89
C GLU A 288 -5.14 -4.61 21.61
N CYS A 289 -4.68 -4.32 20.39
CA CYS A 289 -4.16 -3.00 20.03
C CYS A 289 -5.27 -1.97 19.66
N SER A 290 -6.51 -2.41 19.38
CA SER A 290 -7.62 -1.52 18.97
C SER A 290 -8.57 -1.10 20.10
N GLU A 291 -8.42 -1.61 21.33
CA GLU A 291 -9.36 -1.36 22.44
C GLU A 291 -8.86 -0.39 23.54
N LYS A 292 -7.72 0.30 23.34
CA LYS A 292 -7.31 1.38 24.27
C LYS A 292 -7.97 2.71 23.91
N ILE A 293 -9.26 2.82 24.19
CA ILE A 293 -9.92 4.12 24.38
C ILE A 293 -9.48 4.62 25.76
N PRO A 294 -8.82 5.79 25.89
CA PRO A 294 -8.52 6.34 27.20
C PRO A 294 -9.84 6.79 27.83
N THR A 295 -10.23 6.12 28.91
CA THR A 295 -11.24 6.63 29.85
C THR A 295 -10.68 7.91 30.46
N VAL A 296 -11.11 9.05 29.91
CA VAL A 296 -10.91 10.37 30.53
C VAL A 296 -11.61 10.35 31.88
N GLY A 297 -10.83 10.68 32.92
CA GLY A 297 -11.19 10.57 34.32
C GLY A 297 -12.49 11.29 34.66
N GLY A 298 -13.37 10.56 35.36
CA GLY A 298 -14.48 11.15 36.09
C GLY A 298 -13.94 12.05 37.20
N GLN A 299 -14.08 13.35 36.98
CA GLN A 299 -13.87 14.38 37.98
C GLN A 299 -15.02 14.26 38.99
N LYS A 300 -14.71 13.85 40.22
CA LYS A 300 -15.63 13.90 41.35
C LYS A 300 -15.96 15.36 41.64
N CYS A 301 -17.23 15.72 41.51
CA CYS A 301 -17.81 16.85 42.23
C CYS A 301 -18.38 16.29 43.54
N ASP A 302 -17.72 16.57 44.66
CA ASP A 302 -18.31 16.46 45.99
C ASP A 302 -18.35 17.87 46.59
N ASN A 303 -19.46 18.17 47.27
CA ASN A 303 -19.72 19.38 48.07
C ASN A 303 -18.63 19.66 49.11
#